data_AF-A0A2R2IRN5-F1
#
_entry.id   AF-A0A2R2IRN5-F1
#
_cell.length_a   1.000
_cell.length_b   1.000
_cell.length_c   1.000
_cell.angle_alpha   90.00
_cell.angle_beta   90.00
_cell.angle_gamma   90.00
#
_symmetry.space_group_name_H-M   'P 1'
#
loop_
_entity.id
_entity.type
_entity.pdbx_description
1 polymer ?
#
loop_
_entity_poly.entity_id
_entity_poly.type
_entity_poly.pdbx_seq_one_letter_code
_entity_poly.pdbx_strand_id
1 'polypeptide(L)'
;MRPQSAFAAVRVAAPAVAPSNPSGAAPLLDIKGLEVGTPESRYGFSMQTLQLLKQYDVRDMSGKDLDALSELMLARGEMDGDVSGTIRSDIQGHGWKTAGSSNALEIFSARRDETMASVKAGEVSLKLADFDLKGNARVTEALNKLAGIHDALQHDDSVTAAAEGGMSQAADIQRFDSWLRQTTRWRELGEAEPQPDAETIDAVGRVLQRLGISLAGEGNSAERMAQAWQAYQGWQAQHPGEQPRMDLQPPAETPAEPPRAAPAASAVASTPAAAAKPAKEAAPRFLLEAQYGMSLPMLQVLKSFDVANASVEQVKQLGRLLQDNGELSQDDADSLLPLTRRGMADPMSYYRRDLSWLADSQQHGETPQYRTPQGLVDLASPAGRARNDQQAQAVLDRLAALHQALQGDDRVQEAVDGGLQQGSDLAAFNAWAQAEGKGARSGDDAQPAFRNRQDVDGIFRTLQRLGVELTPQDGAVSPGQRLEQAWKDYQGWRASHPDAQPGLRLAPARRINDYA
;
A
#
# COMPACT_ATOMS: atom_id res chain seq x y z
N MET A 1 -52.44 7.95 27.63
CA MET A 1 -51.92 9.24 27.14
C MET A 1 -51.05 9.83 28.24
N ARG A 2 -49.72 9.78 28.06
CA ARG A 2 -48.72 10.28 29.02
C ARG A 2 -48.11 11.59 28.49
N PRO A 3 -47.76 12.55 29.35
CA PRO A 3 -47.06 13.76 28.97
C PRO A 3 -45.56 13.50 28.78
N GLN A 4 -44.95 14.39 27.99
CA GLN A 4 -43.53 14.48 27.66
C GLN A 4 -42.67 14.82 28.89
N SER A 5 -41.45 14.28 28.94
CA SER A 5 -40.36 14.76 29.79
C SER A 5 -39.08 14.90 28.97
N ALA A 6 -38.40 16.02 29.22
CA ALA A 6 -37.34 16.63 28.45
C ALA A 6 -35.97 15.94 28.60
N PHE A 7 -35.22 15.88 27.49
CA PHE A 7 -33.77 15.66 27.52
C PHE A 7 -33.08 17.03 27.63
N ALA A 8 -32.34 17.20 28.72
CA ALA A 8 -31.51 18.37 28.97
C ALA A 8 -30.31 18.39 28.01
N ALA A 9 -30.16 19.50 27.30
CA ALA A 9 -29.00 19.79 26.47
C ALA A 9 -27.78 20.08 27.36
N VAL A 10 -26.74 19.26 27.24
CA VAL A 10 -25.40 19.58 27.75
C VAL A 10 -24.71 20.46 26.70
N ARG A 11 -24.55 21.75 27.02
CA ARG A 11 -23.68 22.67 26.26
C ARG A 11 -22.25 22.49 26.74
N VAL A 12 -21.36 22.06 25.86
CA VAL A 12 -19.91 22.15 26.08
C VAL A 12 -19.44 23.43 25.40
N ALA A 13 -18.89 24.35 26.19
CA ALA A 13 -18.28 25.58 25.70
C ALA A 13 -16.88 25.28 25.15
N ALA A 14 -16.62 25.63 23.90
CA ALA A 14 -15.30 25.63 23.30
C ALA A 14 -14.57 26.96 23.62
N PRO A 15 -13.25 26.96 23.86
CA PRO A 15 -12.48 28.21 23.90
C PRO A 15 -12.32 28.75 22.47
N ALA A 16 -12.63 30.03 22.29
CA ALA A 16 -12.49 30.74 21.04
C ALA A 16 -11.04 31.14 20.79
N VAL A 17 -10.45 30.66 19.69
CA VAL A 17 -9.32 31.30 19.03
C VAL A 17 -9.75 31.53 17.57
N ALA A 18 -9.92 32.80 17.21
CA ALA A 18 -10.27 33.20 15.86
C ALA A 18 -9.00 33.37 15.01
N PRO A 19 -8.97 32.84 13.78
CA PRO A 19 -8.32 33.50 12.68
C PRO A 19 -9.38 34.17 11.80
N SER A 20 -9.11 35.42 11.50
CA SER A 20 -9.83 36.30 10.60
C SER A 20 -9.97 35.73 9.19
N ASN A 21 -11.20 35.43 8.77
CA ASN A 21 -11.61 35.41 7.36
C ASN A 21 -12.98 36.12 7.21
N PRO A 22 -13.16 37.02 6.22
CA PRO A 22 -14.36 37.84 6.09
C PRO A 22 -15.42 37.10 5.28
N SER A 23 -16.08 36.11 5.88
CA SER A 23 -17.31 35.51 5.38
C SER A 23 -18.00 34.81 6.54
N GLY A 24 -19.03 35.44 7.11
CA GLY A 24 -19.72 35.00 8.33
C GLY A 24 -20.62 33.77 8.18
N ALA A 25 -20.28 32.82 7.31
CA ALA A 25 -20.94 31.52 7.28
C ALA A 25 -20.24 30.58 8.26
N ALA A 26 -21.01 29.91 9.13
CA ALA A 26 -20.46 28.86 9.98
C ALA A 26 -19.84 27.75 9.10
N PRO A 27 -18.68 27.19 9.48
CA PRO A 27 -18.03 26.14 8.71
C PRO A 27 -18.98 24.95 8.54
N LEU A 28 -19.08 24.43 7.32
CA LEU A 28 -19.80 23.19 7.07
C LEU A 28 -19.04 22.08 7.79
N LEU A 29 -19.75 21.30 8.61
CA LEU A 29 -19.17 20.15 9.29
C LEU A 29 -19.56 18.86 8.58
N ASP A 30 -18.64 17.91 8.48
CA ASP A 30 -18.91 16.58 7.97
C ASP A 30 -19.63 15.70 9.01
N ILE A 31 -19.89 14.43 8.66
CA ILE A 31 -20.57 13.47 9.54
C ILE A 31 -19.80 13.16 10.84
N LYS A 32 -18.52 13.56 10.92
CA LYS A 32 -17.65 13.40 12.09
C LYS A 32 -17.48 14.71 12.86
N GLY A 33 -18.16 15.79 12.46
CA GLY A 33 -18.07 17.10 13.09
C GLY A 33 -16.80 17.88 12.73
N LEU A 34 -16.07 17.46 11.69
CA LEU A 34 -14.87 18.15 11.20
C LEU A 34 -15.26 19.17 10.12
N GLU A 35 -14.54 20.28 10.05
CA GLU A 35 -14.77 21.30 9.03
C GLU A 35 -14.47 20.72 7.63
N VAL A 36 -15.49 20.73 6.78
CA VAL A 36 -15.43 20.26 5.39
C VAL A 36 -14.38 21.07 4.64
N GLY A 37 -13.44 20.36 4.00
CA GLY A 37 -12.33 20.96 3.26
C GLY A 37 -11.01 20.97 4.03
N THR A 38 -11.04 20.75 5.35
CA THR A 38 -9.81 20.49 6.12
C THR A 38 -9.15 19.17 5.67
N PRO A 39 -7.82 19.04 5.76
CA PRO A 39 -7.14 17.77 5.53
C PRO A 39 -7.74 16.62 6.34
N GLU A 40 -8.12 16.86 7.59
CA GLU A 40 -8.68 15.85 8.48
C GLU A 40 -10.02 15.33 7.99
N SER A 41 -10.89 16.21 7.50
CA SER A 41 -12.15 15.81 6.87
C SER A 41 -11.93 15.10 5.53
N ARG A 42 -10.94 15.55 4.72
CA ARG A 42 -10.65 14.98 3.40
C ARG A 42 -10.05 13.57 3.47
N TYR A 43 -9.12 13.34 4.40
CA TYR A 43 -8.38 12.08 4.51
C TYR A 43 -8.89 11.17 5.62
N GLY A 44 -9.66 11.70 6.58
CA GLY A 44 -10.22 10.92 7.68
C GLY A 44 -9.23 10.58 8.79
N PHE A 45 -8.10 11.29 8.88
CA PHE A 45 -7.07 11.13 9.90
C PHE A 45 -6.79 12.46 10.60
N SER A 46 -6.35 12.42 11.85
CA SER A 46 -5.89 13.61 12.57
C SER A 46 -4.72 14.28 11.85
N MET A 47 -4.62 15.61 12.00
CA MET A 47 -3.52 16.39 11.42
C MET A 47 -2.16 15.79 11.75
N GLN A 48 -1.94 15.37 13.00
CA GLN A 48 -0.66 14.79 13.40
C GLN A 48 -0.34 13.48 12.66
N THR A 49 -1.34 12.62 12.44
CA THR A 49 -1.17 11.41 11.61
C THR A 49 -0.87 11.78 10.17
N LEU A 50 -1.53 12.80 9.60
CA LEU A 50 -1.25 13.27 8.24
C LEU A 50 0.17 13.86 8.11
N GLN A 51 0.64 14.62 9.10
CA GLN A 51 2.00 15.15 9.12
C GLN A 51 3.05 14.03 9.15
N LEU A 52 2.81 12.96 9.92
CA LEU A 52 3.65 11.75 9.93
C LEU A 52 3.58 11.01 8.60
N LEU A 53 2.38 10.75 8.07
CA LEU A 53 2.20 10.06 6.80
C LEU A 53 2.76 10.84 5.61
N LYS A 54 2.85 12.17 5.70
CA LYS A 54 3.54 12.97 4.68
C LYS A 54 5.05 12.74 4.69
N GLN A 55 5.64 12.52 5.87
CA GLN A 55 7.07 12.29 6.05
C GLN A 55 7.48 10.82 5.84
N TYR A 56 6.66 9.87 6.29
CA TYR A 56 7.00 8.46 6.36
C TYR A 56 6.09 7.63 5.44
N ASP A 57 6.72 6.92 4.50
CA ASP A 57 6.05 6.01 3.57
C ASP A 57 6.12 4.57 4.10
N VAL A 58 4.99 3.87 4.21
CA VAL A 58 4.95 2.46 4.62
C VAL A 58 5.69 1.51 3.67
N ARG A 59 6.01 1.96 2.44
CA ARG A 59 6.86 1.24 1.48
C ARG A 59 8.36 1.40 1.78
N ASP A 60 8.74 2.31 2.67
CA ASP A 60 10.13 2.57 3.07
C ASP A 60 10.19 3.01 4.55
N MET A 61 9.71 2.13 5.44
CA MET A 61 9.60 2.40 6.88
C MET A 61 10.29 1.31 7.69
N SER A 62 10.92 1.66 8.82
CA SER A 62 11.44 0.68 9.75
C SER A 62 10.30 -0.04 10.48
N GLY A 63 10.53 -1.28 10.93
CA GLY A 63 9.53 -2.00 11.72
C GLY A 63 9.19 -1.28 13.02
N LYS A 64 10.17 -0.61 13.64
CA LYS A 64 9.93 0.23 14.82
C LYS A 64 8.99 1.40 14.54
N ASP A 65 9.18 2.11 13.42
CA ASP A 65 8.34 3.25 13.06
C ASP A 65 6.93 2.81 12.66
N LEU A 66 6.79 1.65 12.00
CA LEU A 66 5.49 1.09 11.67
C LEU A 66 4.72 0.65 12.92
N ASP A 67 5.40 0.03 13.89
CA ASP A 67 4.83 -0.32 15.20
C ASP A 67 4.28 0.95 15.87
N ALA A 68 5.12 1.99 15.99
CA ALA A 68 4.77 3.27 16.60
C ALA A 68 3.60 3.97 15.87
N LEU A 69 3.62 4.00 14.54
CA LEU A 69 2.53 4.57 13.73
C LEU A 69 1.22 3.81 13.99
N SER A 70 1.25 2.47 14.02
CA SER A 70 0.06 1.66 14.25
C SER A 70 -0.53 1.89 15.65
N GLU A 71 0.32 2.06 16.67
CA GLU A 71 -0.11 2.33 18.04
C GLU A 71 -0.70 3.74 18.20
N LEU A 72 -0.10 4.73 17.53
CA LEU A 72 -0.60 6.11 17.49
C LEU A 72 -1.98 6.16 16.85
N MET A 73 -2.15 5.51 15.70
CA MET A 73 -3.42 5.47 14.99
C MET A 73 -4.49 4.69 15.76
N LEU A 74 -4.12 3.56 16.40
CA LEU A 74 -5.03 2.79 17.25
C LEU A 74 -5.56 3.65 18.41
N ALA A 75 -4.67 4.36 19.10
CA ALA A 75 -5.06 5.22 20.24
C ALA A 75 -5.99 6.38 19.84
N ARG A 76 -6.03 6.73 18.55
CA ARG A 76 -6.91 7.77 17.99
C ARG A 76 -8.18 7.22 17.36
N GLY A 77 -8.34 5.90 17.30
CA GLY A 77 -9.45 5.27 16.58
C GLY A 77 -9.35 5.40 15.06
N GLU A 78 -8.14 5.60 14.54
CA GLU A 78 -7.82 5.74 13.11
C GLU A 78 -7.38 4.41 12.47
N MET A 79 -7.05 3.41 13.30
CA MET A 79 -6.70 2.06 12.87
C MET A 79 -7.39 1.03 13.78
N ASP A 80 -7.89 -0.04 13.18
CA ASP A 80 -8.52 -1.14 13.92
C ASP A 80 -7.51 -1.89 14.80
N GLY A 81 -7.97 -2.31 15.98
CA GLY A 81 -7.15 -3.07 16.95
C GLY A 81 -6.61 -4.38 16.38
N ASP A 82 -7.38 -5.07 15.52
CA ASP A 82 -6.93 -6.29 14.86
C ASP A 82 -5.74 -6.00 13.91
N VAL A 83 -5.79 -4.90 13.16
CA VAL A 83 -4.73 -4.50 12.22
C VAL A 83 -3.45 -4.14 12.97
N SER A 84 -3.55 -3.26 13.98
CA SER A 84 -2.39 -2.90 14.81
C SER A 84 -1.82 -4.11 15.56
N GLY A 85 -2.69 -5.00 16.06
CA GLY A 85 -2.29 -6.24 16.72
C GLY A 85 -1.52 -7.19 15.80
N THR A 86 -1.98 -7.38 14.56
CA THR A 86 -1.26 -8.20 13.56
C THR A 86 0.08 -7.58 13.18
N ILE A 87 0.13 -6.25 12.97
CA ILE A 87 1.39 -5.53 12.68
C ILE A 87 2.41 -5.75 13.80
N ARG A 88 2.01 -5.48 15.05
CA ARG A 88 2.87 -5.66 16.23
C ARG A 88 3.35 -7.11 16.36
N SER A 89 2.44 -8.07 16.22
CA SER A 89 2.76 -9.50 16.32
C SER A 89 3.77 -9.94 15.26
N ASP A 90 3.61 -9.49 14.01
CA ASP A 90 4.55 -9.81 12.93
C ASP A 90 5.94 -9.20 13.19
N ILE A 91 5.99 -7.92 13.61
CA ILE A 91 7.25 -7.22 13.93
C ILE A 91 8.01 -7.92 15.06
N GLN A 92 7.30 -8.34 16.11
CA GLN A 92 7.88 -9.06 17.23
C GLN A 92 8.28 -10.50 16.86
N GLY A 93 7.40 -11.22 16.17
CA GLY A 93 7.60 -12.63 15.81
C GLY A 93 8.68 -12.86 14.76
N HIS A 94 8.88 -11.90 13.85
CA HIS A 94 9.85 -12.02 12.75
C HIS A 94 11.07 -11.12 12.90
N GLY A 95 11.22 -10.43 14.04
CA GLY A 95 12.47 -9.76 14.44
C GLY A 95 12.91 -8.59 13.56
N TRP A 96 12.02 -8.02 12.74
CA TRP A 96 12.36 -6.90 11.87
C TRP A 96 12.17 -5.52 12.52
N LYS A 97 11.89 -5.49 13.83
CA LYS A 97 11.85 -4.26 14.65
C LYS A 97 13.16 -3.46 14.57
N THR A 98 14.30 -4.15 14.48
CA THR A 98 15.64 -3.56 14.41
C THR A 98 16.22 -3.58 12.99
N ALA A 99 15.45 -4.04 12.01
CA ALA A 99 15.86 -3.99 10.61
C ALA A 99 15.81 -2.54 10.10
N GLY A 100 16.58 -2.26 9.05
CA GLY A 100 16.46 -1.01 8.31
C GLY A 100 15.08 -0.88 7.64
N SER A 101 14.85 0.27 7.00
CA SER A 101 13.61 0.52 6.27
C SER A 101 13.30 -0.58 5.26
N SER A 102 12.05 -1.00 5.24
CA SER A 102 11.56 -2.10 4.40
C SER A 102 10.19 -1.77 3.85
N ASN A 103 9.79 -2.46 2.78
CA ASN A 103 8.48 -2.31 2.20
C ASN A 103 7.45 -3.18 2.94
N ALA A 104 6.65 -2.57 3.81
CA ALA A 104 5.66 -3.27 4.61
C ALA A 104 4.58 -3.94 3.72
N LEU A 105 4.22 -3.34 2.58
CA LEU A 105 3.26 -3.94 1.64
C LEU A 105 3.76 -5.28 1.10
N GLU A 106 5.04 -5.33 0.71
CA GLU A 106 5.66 -6.57 0.21
C GLU A 106 5.79 -7.63 1.30
N ILE A 107 6.12 -7.22 2.53
CA ILE A 107 6.23 -8.12 3.67
C ILE A 107 4.86 -8.79 3.93
N PHE A 108 3.80 -8.01 4.13
CA PHE A 108 2.48 -8.59 4.47
C PHE A 108 1.84 -9.34 3.30
N SER A 109 2.06 -8.90 2.05
CA SER A 109 1.68 -9.68 0.87
C SER A 109 2.42 -11.03 0.83
N ALA A 110 3.72 -11.04 1.10
CA ALA A 110 4.50 -12.27 1.16
C ALA A 110 4.07 -13.19 2.33
N ARG A 111 3.71 -12.65 3.50
CA ARG A 111 3.17 -13.41 4.62
C ARG A 111 1.87 -14.11 4.26
N ARG A 112 0.93 -13.36 3.65
CA ARG A 112 -0.34 -13.92 3.17
C ARG A 112 -0.10 -15.06 2.18
N ASP A 113 0.76 -14.83 1.21
CA ASP A 113 1.05 -15.82 0.18
C ASP A 113 1.70 -17.07 0.78
N GLU A 114 2.63 -16.92 1.72
CA GLU A 114 3.27 -18.06 2.41
C GLU A 114 2.23 -18.91 3.16
N THR A 115 1.38 -18.26 3.95
CA THR A 115 0.28 -18.92 4.67
C THR A 115 -0.66 -19.63 3.70
N MET A 116 -1.07 -18.96 2.62
CA MET A 116 -1.96 -19.56 1.63
C MET A 116 -1.28 -20.74 0.93
N ALA A 117 0.01 -20.61 0.62
CA ALA A 117 0.77 -21.68 0.01
C ALA A 117 0.80 -22.93 0.91
N SER A 118 0.93 -22.78 2.24
CA SER A 118 0.85 -23.92 3.19
C SER A 118 -0.53 -24.56 3.23
N VAL A 119 -1.59 -23.76 3.11
CA VAL A 119 -2.96 -24.28 3.01
C VAL A 119 -3.15 -25.07 1.71
N LYS A 120 -2.74 -24.50 0.57
CA LYS A 120 -2.87 -25.11 -0.75
C LYS A 120 -2.00 -26.36 -0.90
N ALA A 121 -0.82 -26.39 -0.27
CA ALA A 121 0.04 -27.56 -0.17
C ALA A 121 -0.50 -28.63 0.82
N GLY A 122 -1.58 -28.34 1.55
CA GLY A 122 -2.17 -29.27 2.52
C GLY A 122 -1.34 -29.47 3.79
N GLU A 123 -0.34 -28.62 4.03
CA GLU A 123 0.53 -28.63 5.23
C GLU A 123 -0.25 -28.18 6.47
N VAL A 124 -1.15 -27.21 6.27
CA VAL A 124 -2.01 -26.62 7.31
C VAL A 124 -3.45 -26.61 6.82
N SER A 125 -4.41 -26.85 7.71
CA SER A 125 -5.82 -26.74 7.34
C SER A 125 -6.24 -25.27 7.19
N LEU A 126 -7.14 -24.97 6.25
CA LEU A 126 -7.70 -23.61 6.08
C LEU A 126 -8.29 -23.08 7.39
N LYS A 127 -8.94 -23.93 8.19
CA LYS A 127 -9.53 -23.53 9.49
C LYS A 127 -8.49 -22.99 10.47
N LEU A 128 -7.28 -23.54 10.47
CA LEU A 128 -6.19 -23.08 11.34
C LEU A 128 -5.52 -21.81 10.79
N ALA A 129 -5.43 -21.67 9.47
CA ALA A 129 -4.80 -20.53 8.81
C ALA A 129 -5.74 -19.32 8.59
N ASP A 130 -7.05 -19.49 8.77
CA ASP A 130 -8.07 -18.47 8.45
C ASP A 130 -7.84 -17.15 9.19
N PHE A 131 -7.40 -17.22 10.45
CA PHE A 131 -7.09 -16.04 11.25
C PHE A 131 -5.94 -15.23 10.64
N ASP A 132 -4.82 -15.89 10.32
CA ASP A 132 -3.64 -15.24 9.73
C ASP A 132 -3.94 -14.70 8.33
N LEU A 133 -4.69 -15.45 7.51
CA LEU A 133 -5.08 -15.01 6.17
C LEU A 133 -5.95 -13.74 6.21
N LYS A 134 -6.94 -13.70 7.12
CA LYS A 134 -7.80 -12.52 7.30
C LYS A 134 -7.04 -11.35 7.91
N GLY A 135 -6.18 -11.60 8.90
CA GLY A 135 -5.31 -10.59 9.49
C GLY A 135 -4.41 -9.94 8.45
N ASN A 136 -3.66 -10.74 7.69
CA ASN A 136 -2.76 -10.24 6.65
C ASN A 136 -3.52 -9.50 5.53
N ALA A 137 -4.72 -9.94 5.16
CA ALA A 137 -5.55 -9.25 4.17
C ALA A 137 -5.96 -7.85 4.64
N ARG A 138 -6.46 -7.73 5.89
CA ARG A 138 -6.83 -6.43 6.48
C ARG A 138 -5.64 -5.50 6.65
N VAL A 139 -4.49 -6.02 7.09
CA VAL A 139 -3.26 -5.23 7.18
C VAL A 139 -2.83 -4.73 5.79
N THR A 140 -2.87 -5.59 4.78
CA THR A 140 -2.53 -5.20 3.40
C THR A 140 -3.46 -4.10 2.89
N GLU A 141 -4.76 -4.18 3.15
CA GLU A 141 -5.73 -3.13 2.81
C GLU A 141 -5.41 -1.81 3.51
N ALA A 142 -5.17 -1.84 4.82
CA ALA A 142 -4.82 -0.66 5.61
C ALA A 142 -3.51 -0.01 5.11
N LEU A 143 -2.46 -0.81 4.87
CA LEU A 143 -1.20 -0.32 4.36
C LEU A 143 -1.32 0.26 2.94
N ASN A 144 -2.16 -0.31 2.07
CA ASN A 144 -2.42 0.25 0.74
C ASN A 144 -3.08 1.63 0.86
N LYS A 145 -4.06 1.77 1.77
CA LYS A 145 -4.70 3.06 2.07
C LYS A 145 -3.67 4.08 2.56
N LEU A 146 -2.78 3.69 3.47
CA LEU A 146 -1.73 4.56 4.00
C LEU A 146 -0.74 5.00 2.93
N ALA A 147 -0.31 4.09 2.04
CA ALA A 147 0.57 4.43 0.93
C ALA A 147 -0.12 5.39 -0.08
N GLY A 148 -1.40 5.17 -0.37
CA GLY A 148 -2.18 6.09 -1.21
C GLY A 148 -2.35 7.48 -0.60
N ILE A 149 -2.52 7.57 0.73
CA ILE A 149 -2.58 8.84 1.45
C ILE A 149 -1.21 9.51 1.50
N HIS A 150 -0.13 8.77 1.74
CA HIS A 150 1.23 9.29 1.65
C HIS A 150 1.46 9.95 0.29
N ASP A 151 1.10 9.26 -0.80
CA ASP A 151 1.21 9.80 -2.14
C ASP A 151 0.36 11.08 -2.29
N ALA A 152 -0.86 11.12 -1.72
CA ALA A 152 -1.76 12.29 -1.81
C ALA A 152 -1.16 13.53 -1.13
N LEU A 153 -0.58 13.31 0.05
CA LEU A 153 -0.05 14.36 0.91
C LEU A 153 1.17 15.05 0.33
N GLN A 154 1.90 14.40 -0.58
CA GLN A 154 3.03 15.02 -1.28
C GLN A 154 2.61 16.28 -2.07
N HIS A 155 1.34 16.37 -2.48
CA HIS A 155 0.80 17.51 -3.23
C HIS A 155 -0.11 18.41 -2.40
N ASP A 156 -0.24 18.14 -1.10
CA ASP A 156 -1.13 18.90 -0.22
C ASP A 156 -0.35 19.91 0.63
N ASP A 157 -0.30 21.16 0.16
CA ASP A 157 0.40 22.26 0.84
C ASP A 157 -0.22 22.63 2.20
N SER A 158 -1.47 22.22 2.44
CA SER A 158 -2.12 22.48 3.73
C SER A 158 -1.65 21.56 4.86
N VAL A 159 -0.85 20.53 4.54
CA VAL A 159 -0.21 19.63 5.51
C VAL A 159 1.30 19.82 5.46
N THR A 160 1.91 20.24 6.55
CA THR A 160 3.38 20.29 6.69
C THR A 160 3.90 18.91 7.10
N ALA A 161 4.99 18.43 6.50
CA ALA A 161 5.58 17.15 6.90
C ALA A 161 6.18 17.21 8.31
N ALA A 162 6.18 16.08 9.01
CA ALA A 162 6.95 15.90 10.24
C ALA A 162 8.46 16.11 9.98
N ALA A 163 9.17 16.72 10.92
CA ALA A 163 10.63 16.77 10.89
C ALA A 163 11.24 15.36 11.09
N GLU A 164 12.54 15.25 10.85
CA GLU A 164 13.29 14.03 11.14
C GLU A 164 13.13 13.63 12.62
N GLY A 165 12.87 12.35 12.88
CA GLY A 165 12.56 11.84 14.22
C GLY A 165 11.12 12.10 14.68
N GLY A 166 10.26 12.69 13.86
CA GLY A 166 8.86 12.99 14.17
C GLY A 166 8.06 11.78 14.67
N MET A 167 8.33 10.57 14.16
CA MET A 167 7.68 9.34 14.64
C MET A 167 7.99 9.07 16.13
N SER A 168 9.26 9.18 16.53
CA SER A 168 9.67 9.01 17.92
C SER A 168 9.11 10.12 18.80
N GLN A 169 9.05 11.36 18.30
CA GLN A 169 8.47 12.47 19.04
C GLN A 169 6.96 12.25 19.28
N ALA A 170 6.23 11.79 18.27
CA ALA A 170 4.81 11.50 18.37
C ALA A 170 4.53 10.36 19.37
N ALA A 171 5.32 9.29 19.34
CA ALA A 171 5.24 8.20 20.32
C ALA A 171 5.52 8.69 21.76
N ASP A 172 6.53 9.56 21.93
CA ASP A 172 6.82 10.17 23.24
C ASP A 172 5.64 11.03 23.74
N ILE A 173 5.05 11.84 22.86
CA ILE A 173 3.89 12.70 23.19
C ILE A 173 2.69 11.84 23.60
N GLN A 174 2.40 10.75 22.88
CA GLN A 174 1.30 9.85 23.22
C GLN A 174 1.48 9.21 24.60
N ARG A 175 2.71 8.79 24.94
CA ARG A 175 3.05 8.23 26.25
C ARG A 175 2.90 9.27 27.35
N PHE A 176 3.40 10.48 27.09
CA PHE A 176 3.22 11.62 27.98
C PHE A 176 1.74 11.95 28.23
N ASP A 177 0.91 12.02 27.19
CA ASP A 177 -0.53 12.30 27.32
C ASP A 177 -1.26 11.20 28.10
N SER A 178 -0.88 9.94 27.87
CA SER A 178 -1.46 8.81 28.59
C SER A 178 -1.09 8.85 30.07
N TRP A 179 0.17 9.11 30.39
CA TRP A 179 0.62 9.32 31.76
C TRP A 179 -0.06 10.52 32.41
N LEU A 180 -0.19 11.66 31.70
CA LEU A 180 -0.84 12.86 32.18
C LEU A 180 -2.29 12.56 32.58
N ARG A 181 -3.05 11.91 31.69
CA ARG A 181 -4.44 11.50 31.97
C ARG A 181 -4.55 10.60 33.20
N GLN A 182 -3.69 9.59 33.32
CA GLN A 182 -3.69 8.68 34.47
C GLN A 182 -3.34 9.40 35.77
N THR A 183 -2.35 10.30 35.72
CA THR A 183 -1.91 11.09 36.89
C THR A 183 -2.99 12.06 37.34
N THR A 184 -3.68 12.71 36.41
CA THR A 184 -4.84 13.57 36.71
C THR A 184 -5.93 12.76 37.41
N ARG A 185 -6.30 11.58 36.90
CA ARG A 185 -7.32 10.72 37.54
C ARG A 185 -6.91 10.26 38.93
N TRP A 186 -5.64 9.87 39.12
CA TRP A 186 -5.13 9.53 40.44
C TRP A 186 -5.27 10.70 41.42
N ARG A 187 -4.82 11.90 41.01
CA ARG A 187 -4.78 13.09 41.88
C ARG A 187 -6.15 13.69 42.16
N GLU A 188 -7.03 13.72 41.17
CA GLU A 188 -8.33 14.38 41.26
C GLU A 188 -9.46 13.44 41.67
N LEU A 189 -9.43 12.18 41.21
CA LEU A 189 -10.48 11.19 41.43
C LEU A 189 -10.10 10.13 42.47
N GLY A 190 -8.85 10.14 42.96
CA GLY A 190 -8.37 9.18 43.95
C GLY A 190 -8.25 7.76 43.43
N GLU A 191 -8.05 7.58 42.12
CA GLU A 191 -7.82 6.27 41.49
C GLU A 191 -6.46 5.66 41.90
N ALA A 192 -6.09 4.50 41.35
CA ALA A 192 -4.80 3.89 41.63
C ALA A 192 -3.65 4.76 41.10
N GLU A 193 -2.58 4.88 41.90
CA GLU A 193 -1.36 5.60 41.48
C GLU A 193 -0.75 4.92 40.25
N PRO A 194 -0.47 5.66 39.15
CA PRO A 194 0.11 5.08 37.96
C PRO A 194 1.55 4.60 38.24
N GLN A 195 1.88 3.41 37.74
CA GLN A 195 3.22 2.86 37.76
C GLN A 195 3.79 2.88 36.34
N PRO A 196 4.42 4.00 35.91
CA PRO A 196 4.99 4.10 34.58
C PRO A 196 6.21 3.19 34.43
N ASP A 197 6.32 2.54 33.28
CA ASP A 197 7.52 1.80 32.90
C ASP A 197 8.69 2.74 32.54
N ALA A 198 9.88 2.17 32.37
CA ALA A 198 11.09 2.93 32.04
C ALA A 198 10.92 3.74 30.74
N GLU A 199 10.25 3.17 29.74
CA GLU A 199 10.02 3.84 28.47
C GLU A 199 9.11 5.07 28.60
N THR A 200 8.08 5.00 29.45
CA THR A 200 7.18 6.11 29.76
C THR A 200 7.92 7.20 30.51
N ILE A 201 8.75 6.83 31.50
CA ILE A 201 9.57 7.80 32.25
C ILE A 201 10.49 8.57 31.31
N ASP A 202 11.20 7.86 30.42
CA ASP A 202 12.11 8.49 29.46
C ASP A 202 11.37 9.35 28.43
N ALA A 203 10.20 8.92 27.95
CA ALA A 203 9.35 9.69 27.06
C ALA A 203 8.88 11.00 27.70
N VAL A 204 8.43 10.95 28.96
CA VAL A 204 8.02 12.14 29.72
C VAL A 204 9.20 13.11 29.87
N GLY A 205 10.39 12.61 30.21
CA GLY A 205 11.60 13.43 30.29
C GLY A 205 11.93 14.13 28.98
N ARG A 206 11.91 13.40 27.85
CA ARG A 206 12.16 13.97 26.52
C ARG A 206 11.13 15.02 26.12
N VAL A 207 9.84 14.79 26.41
CA VAL A 207 8.78 15.76 26.13
C VAL A 207 8.99 17.05 26.92
N LEU A 208 9.25 16.96 28.22
CA LEU A 208 9.48 18.13 29.07
C LEU A 208 10.74 18.90 28.66
N GLN A 209 11.81 18.20 28.30
CA GLN A 209 13.02 18.83 27.77
C GLN A 209 12.73 19.63 26.49
N ARG A 210 11.88 19.11 25.59
CA ARG A 210 11.46 19.83 24.37
C ARG A 210 10.62 21.07 24.68
N LEU A 211 9.87 21.07 25.77
CA LEU A 211 9.17 22.26 26.28
C LEU A 211 10.10 23.27 26.97
N GLY A 212 11.41 23.01 27.03
CA GLY A 212 12.39 23.86 27.73
C GLY A 212 12.42 23.64 29.24
N ILE A 213 11.80 22.58 29.75
CA ILE A 213 11.72 22.28 31.18
C ILE A 213 12.90 21.39 31.59
N SER A 214 13.77 21.91 32.44
CA SER A 214 14.87 21.12 33.02
C SER A 214 14.39 20.39 34.29
N LEU A 215 14.42 19.06 34.27
CA LEU A 215 14.23 18.26 35.48
C LEU A 215 15.52 18.21 36.29
N ALA A 216 15.43 18.30 37.61
CA ALA A 216 16.59 18.12 38.47
C ALA A 216 17.05 16.66 38.38
N GLY A 217 18.26 16.44 37.85
CA GLY A 217 18.81 15.11 37.65
C GLY A 217 19.31 14.53 38.97
N GLU A 218 18.43 13.87 39.73
CA GLU A 218 18.73 12.78 40.68
C GLU A 218 17.45 12.42 41.46
N GLY A 219 17.20 11.11 41.63
CA GLY A 219 16.00 10.57 42.29
C GLY A 219 15.55 9.24 41.68
N ASN A 220 14.77 8.46 42.46
CA ASN A 220 14.15 7.22 41.98
C ASN A 220 13.00 7.50 40.98
N SER A 221 12.49 6.47 40.31
CA SER A 221 11.45 6.63 39.28
C SER A 221 10.21 7.41 39.75
N ALA A 222 9.75 7.16 40.98
CA ALA A 222 8.57 7.86 41.53
C ALA A 222 8.85 9.34 41.78
N GLU A 223 10.03 9.67 42.34
CA GLU A 223 10.46 11.05 42.55
C GLU A 223 10.59 11.82 41.24
N ARG A 224 11.18 11.20 40.20
CA ARG A 224 11.29 11.82 38.87
C ARG A 224 9.93 12.14 38.27
N MET A 225 8.97 11.23 38.40
CA MET A 225 7.61 11.45 37.87
C MET A 225 6.81 12.48 38.67
N ALA A 226 7.03 12.55 39.98
CA ALA A 226 6.46 13.61 40.81
C ALA A 226 7.03 15.00 40.44
N GLN A 227 8.35 15.09 40.22
CA GLN A 227 9.01 16.31 39.74
C GLN A 227 8.52 16.70 38.35
N ALA A 228 8.41 15.74 37.44
CA ALA A 228 7.88 15.94 36.09
C ALA A 228 6.47 16.53 36.10
N TRP A 229 5.58 16.00 36.94
CA TRP A 229 4.23 16.52 37.10
C TRP A 229 4.23 17.97 37.61
N GLN A 230 5.00 18.27 38.67
CA GLN A 230 5.09 19.62 39.21
C GLN A 230 5.66 20.63 38.20
N ALA A 231 6.72 20.24 37.49
CA ALA A 231 7.35 21.09 36.49
C ALA A 231 6.41 21.36 35.31
N TYR A 232 5.67 20.34 34.85
CA TYR A 232 4.67 20.51 33.81
C TYR A 232 3.51 21.41 34.22
N GLN A 233 2.99 21.26 35.45
CA GLN A 233 1.95 22.16 35.97
C GLN A 233 2.43 23.62 36.04
N GLY A 234 3.68 23.84 36.46
CA GLY A 234 4.30 25.16 36.46
C GLY A 234 4.43 25.75 35.05
N TRP A 235 4.82 24.93 34.07
CA TRP A 235 4.88 25.33 32.66
C TRP A 235 3.48 25.63 32.09
N GLN A 236 2.49 24.78 32.35
CA GLN A 236 1.12 24.95 31.86
C GLN A 236 0.46 26.22 32.41
N ALA A 237 0.80 26.62 33.63
CA ALA A 237 0.35 27.89 34.20
C ALA A 237 0.93 29.12 33.46
N GLN A 238 2.13 29.00 32.88
CA GLN A 238 2.78 30.05 32.09
C GLN A 238 2.35 30.00 30.61
N HIS A 239 1.96 28.82 30.12
CA HIS A 239 1.58 28.53 28.74
C HIS A 239 0.14 27.95 28.65
N PRO A 240 -0.89 28.71 29.04
CA PRO A 240 -2.25 28.20 29.11
C PRO A 240 -2.77 27.84 27.70
N GLY A 241 -3.13 26.56 27.52
CA GLY A 241 -3.68 26.05 26.25
C GLY A 241 -2.63 25.58 25.24
N GLU A 242 -1.34 25.77 25.53
CA GLU A 242 -0.28 25.14 24.74
C GLU A 242 -0.19 23.64 25.06
N GLN A 243 0.15 22.84 24.05
CA GLN A 243 0.31 21.40 24.16
C GLN A 243 1.63 20.98 23.51
N PRO A 244 2.25 19.89 23.98
CA PRO A 244 3.38 19.29 23.28
C PRO A 244 3.01 18.98 21.83
N ARG A 245 3.82 19.45 20.88
CA ARG A 245 3.68 19.16 19.46
C ARG A 245 4.97 18.55 18.94
N MET A 246 4.85 17.80 17.86
CA MET A 246 6.00 17.32 17.11
C MET A 246 6.56 18.42 16.22
N ASP A 247 7.87 18.39 16.01
CA ASP A 247 8.54 19.31 15.11
C ASP A 247 8.10 19.04 13.67
N LEU A 248 7.90 20.12 12.93
CA LEU A 248 7.52 20.08 11.51
C LEU A 248 8.70 20.55 10.66
N GLN A 249 8.79 20.04 9.44
CA GLN A 249 9.78 20.53 8.49
C GLN A 249 9.57 22.03 8.25
N PRO A 250 10.66 22.81 8.14
CA PRO A 250 10.55 24.20 7.74
C PRO A 250 9.92 24.26 6.34
N PRO A 251 9.10 25.28 6.04
CA PRO A 251 8.59 25.49 4.70
C PRO A 251 9.78 25.55 3.74
N ALA A 252 9.72 24.79 2.64
CA ALA A 252 10.75 24.83 1.62
C ALA A 252 10.95 26.29 1.16
N GLU A 253 12.18 26.81 1.23
CA GLU A 253 12.51 28.11 0.65
C GLU A 253 12.15 28.04 -0.83
N THR A 254 11.16 28.83 -1.24
CA THR A 254 10.80 28.94 -2.65
C THR A 254 12.02 29.47 -3.38
N PRO A 255 12.61 28.73 -4.34
CA PRO A 255 13.65 29.30 -5.19
C PRO A 255 13.07 30.53 -5.87
N ALA A 256 13.81 31.64 -5.84
CA ALA A 256 13.40 32.89 -6.47
C ALA A 256 12.90 32.64 -7.91
N GLU A 257 11.72 33.18 -8.19
CA GLU A 257 11.04 33.12 -9.49
C GLU A 257 12.02 33.38 -10.65
N PRO A 258 12.18 32.48 -11.63
CA PRO A 258 12.99 32.77 -12.80
C PRO A 258 12.34 33.90 -13.62
N PRO A 259 13.13 34.74 -14.33
CA PRO A 259 12.61 35.94 -14.96
C PRO A 259 11.63 35.58 -16.09
N ARG A 260 10.48 36.27 -16.05
CA ARG A 260 9.39 36.26 -17.01
C ARG A 260 9.90 36.35 -18.47
N ALA A 261 9.64 35.32 -19.25
CA ALA A 261 9.92 35.31 -20.69
C ALA A 261 8.97 36.28 -21.45
N ALA A 262 9.56 37.04 -22.38
CA ALA A 262 8.90 37.97 -23.30
C ALA A 262 8.30 37.23 -24.53
N PRO A 263 7.47 37.88 -25.37
CA PRO A 263 6.36 37.24 -26.06
C PRO A 263 6.72 36.49 -27.36
N ALA A 264 5.77 35.66 -27.77
CA ALA A 264 5.72 34.73 -28.89
C ALA A 264 6.27 35.24 -30.23
N ALA A 265 6.99 34.34 -30.92
CA ALA A 265 7.29 34.43 -32.34
C ALA A 265 6.50 33.37 -33.12
N SER A 266 5.67 33.90 -34.02
CA SER A 266 4.96 33.37 -35.18
C SER A 266 4.97 31.87 -35.48
N ALA A 267 3.75 31.35 -35.57
CA ALA A 267 3.38 30.12 -36.26
C ALA A 267 3.90 30.10 -37.71
N VAL A 268 4.53 28.99 -38.09
CA VAL A 268 4.66 28.58 -39.49
C VAL A 268 3.72 27.41 -39.71
N ALA A 269 2.76 27.62 -40.59
CA ALA A 269 1.76 26.65 -40.99
C ALA A 269 2.41 25.39 -41.56
N SER A 270 2.05 24.23 -41.00
CA SER A 270 2.23 22.93 -41.66
C SER A 270 0.85 22.42 -42.07
N THR A 271 0.70 22.23 -43.38
CA THR A 271 -0.50 21.81 -44.11
C THR A 271 -1.07 20.49 -43.57
N PRO A 272 -2.40 20.30 -43.50
CA PRO A 272 -3.00 19.05 -43.08
C PRO A 272 -2.85 18.00 -44.19
N ALA A 273 -1.94 17.03 -44.00
CA ALA A 273 -2.00 15.79 -44.76
C ALA A 273 -3.06 14.88 -44.12
N ALA A 274 -4.09 14.60 -44.92
CA ALA A 274 -5.31 13.94 -44.51
C ALA A 274 -5.09 12.62 -43.76
N ALA A 275 -5.72 12.57 -42.59
CA ALA A 275 -6.08 11.36 -41.87
C ALA A 275 -6.98 10.47 -42.74
N ALA A 276 -6.57 9.21 -42.96
CA ALA A 276 -7.46 8.12 -43.35
C ALA A 276 -6.77 6.76 -43.15
N LYS A 277 -6.33 6.43 -41.94
CA LYS A 277 -5.95 5.04 -41.59
C LYS A 277 -6.39 4.45 -40.22
N PRO A 278 -7.16 5.09 -39.32
CA PRO A 278 -7.44 4.44 -38.02
C PRO A 278 -8.54 3.36 -38.08
N ALA A 279 -9.46 3.41 -39.05
CA ALA A 279 -10.64 2.53 -39.05
C ALA A 279 -10.36 1.08 -39.51
N LYS A 280 -9.31 0.84 -40.31
CA LYS A 280 -9.02 -0.50 -40.87
C LYS A 280 -8.17 -1.38 -39.95
N GLU A 281 -7.40 -0.82 -39.04
CA GLU A 281 -6.59 -1.58 -38.05
C GLU A 281 -7.33 -1.79 -36.72
N ALA A 282 -8.30 -0.91 -36.38
CA ALA A 282 -9.13 -1.07 -35.19
C ALA A 282 -10.03 -2.32 -35.28
N ALA A 283 -10.66 -2.57 -36.44
CA ALA A 283 -11.56 -3.71 -36.63
C ALA A 283 -10.92 -5.10 -36.39
N PRO A 284 -9.74 -5.44 -36.96
CA PRO A 284 -9.10 -6.73 -36.70
C PRO A 284 -8.62 -6.88 -35.24
N ARG A 285 -8.20 -5.78 -34.59
CA ARG A 285 -7.85 -5.79 -33.16
C ARG A 285 -9.06 -6.12 -32.28
N PHE A 286 -10.19 -5.44 -32.49
CA PHE A 286 -11.43 -5.73 -31.75
C PHE A 286 -11.93 -7.16 -31.97
N LEU A 287 -11.75 -7.72 -33.17
CA LEU A 287 -12.13 -9.10 -33.45
C LEU A 287 -11.25 -10.11 -32.72
N LEU A 288 -9.94 -9.86 -32.60
CA LEU A 288 -9.03 -10.69 -31.81
C LEU A 288 -9.33 -10.62 -30.32
N GLU A 289 -9.50 -9.41 -29.79
CA GLU A 289 -9.84 -9.22 -28.38
C GLU A 289 -11.22 -9.81 -28.04
N ALA A 290 -12.18 -9.78 -28.97
CA ALA A 290 -13.48 -10.44 -28.78
C ALA A 290 -13.39 -11.97 -28.93
N GLN A 291 -12.56 -12.47 -29.84
CA GLN A 291 -12.33 -13.91 -30.03
C GLN A 291 -11.71 -14.49 -28.76
N TYR A 292 -10.62 -13.86 -28.30
CA TYR A 292 -9.85 -14.38 -27.19
C TYR A 292 -10.32 -13.88 -25.82
N GLY A 293 -11.10 -12.80 -25.79
CA GLY A 293 -11.56 -12.15 -24.57
C GLY A 293 -10.44 -11.57 -23.69
N MET A 294 -9.24 -11.43 -24.25
CA MET A 294 -8.08 -10.79 -23.62
C MET A 294 -7.62 -9.64 -24.49
N SER A 295 -6.97 -8.66 -23.87
CA SER A 295 -6.34 -7.56 -24.61
C SER A 295 -5.22 -8.06 -25.54
N LEU A 296 -5.02 -7.38 -26.68
CA LEU A 296 -3.95 -7.75 -27.62
C LEU A 296 -2.56 -7.83 -26.97
N PRO A 297 -2.11 -6.88 -26.13
CA PRO A 297 -0.81 -6.98 -25.46
C PRO A 297 -0.68 -8.25 -24.61
N MET A 298 -1.75 -8.67 -23.93
CA MET A 298 -1.73 -9.92 -23.16
C MET A 298 -1.55 -11.14 -24.06
N LEU A 299 -2.24 -11.17 -25.22
CA LEU A 299 -2.08 -12.23 -26.21
C LEU A 299 -0.65 -12.28 -26.76
N GLN A 300 -0.01 -11.13 -26.99
CA GLN A 300 1.38 -11.06 -27.44
C GLN A 300 2.34 -11.62 -26.38
N VAL A 301 2.11 -11.30 -25.09
CA VAL A 301 2.87 -11.86 -23.96
C VAL A 301 2.69 -13.37 -23.90
N LEU A 302 1.45 -13.87 -23.91
CA LEU A 302 1.15 -15.30 -23.83
C LEU A 302 1.69 -16.08 -25.05
N LYS A 303 1.69 -15.47 -26.24
CA LYS A 303 2.31 -16.05 -27.43
C LYS A 303 3.84 -16.18 -27.27
N SER A 304 4.49 -15.18 -26.67
CA SER A 304 5.94 -15.20 -26.42
C SER A 304 6.36 -16.05 -25.21
N PHE A 305 5.41 -16.49 -24.39
CA PHE A 305 5.69 -17.15 -23.11
C PHE A 305 5.35 -18.64 -23.16
N ASP A 306 6.39 -19.48 -23.26
CA ASP A 306 6.25 -20.92 -23.14
C ASP A 306 6.38 -21.35 -21.68
N VAL A 307 5.24 -21.67 -21.05
CA VAL A 307 5.17 -22.16 -19.66
C VAL A 307 6.01 -23.43 -19.46
N ALA A 308 6.17 -24.28 -20.48
CA ALA A 308 6.90 -25.53 -20.36
C ALA A 308 8.42 -25.34 -20.19
N ASN A 309 8.95 -24.22 -20.67
CA ASN A 309 10.36 -23.86 -20.59
C ASN A 309 10.61 -22.67 -19.64
N ALA A 310 9.58 -22.20 -18.94
CA ALA A 310 9.68 -21.07 -18.03
C ALA A 310 10.33 -21.45 -16.69
N SER A 311 11.03 -20.49 -16.08
CA SER A 311 11.46 -20.59 -14.68
C SER A 311 10.31 -20.36 -13.70
N VAL A 312 10.46 -20.79 -12.44
CA VAL A 312 9.46 -20.57 -11.39
C VAL A 312 9.18 -19.08 -11.17
N GLU A 313 10.20 -18.22 -11.21
CA GLU A 313 10.01 -16.77 -11.08
C GLU A 313 9.24 -16.17 -12.27
N GLN A 314 9.47 -16.69 -13.47
CA GLN A 314 8.70 -16.30 -14.66
C GLN A 314 7.22 -16.71 -14.54
N VAL A 315 6.94 -17.92 -14.05
CA VAL A 315 5.55 -18.38 -13.79
C VAL A 315 4.89 -17.52 -12.72
N LYS A 316 5.61 -17.16 -11.66
CA LYS A 316 5.14 -16.24 -10.61
C LYS A 316 4.83 -14.85 -11.15
N GLN A 317 5.70 -14.29 -11.98
CA GLN A 317 5.50 -13.00 -12.61
C GLN A 317 4.29 -13.02 -13.58
N LEU A 318 4.15 -14.08 -14.40
CA LEU A 318 3.00 -14.25 -15.28
C LEU A 318 1.69 -14.41 -14.48
N GLY A 319 1.68 -15.23 -13.43
CA GLY A 319 0.51 -15.42 -12.58
C GLY A 319 0.01 -14.11 -11.95
N ARG A 320 0.93 -13.29 -11.43
CA ARG A 320 0.62 -11.95 -10.92
C ARG A 320 0.08 -11.03 -12.02
N LEU A 321 0.74 -11.00 -13.18
CA LEU A 321 0.31 -10.18 -14.31
C LEU A 321 -1.11 -10.54 -14.75
N LEU A 322 -1.43 -11.83 -14.87
CA LEU A 322 -2.76 -12.30 -15.25
C LEU A 322 -3.80 -11.99 -14.17
N GLN A 323 -3.44 -12.10 -12.89
CA GLN A 323 -4.31 -11.75 -11.77
C GLN A 323 -4.62 -10.25 -11.73
N ASP A 324 -3.60 -9.39 -11.83
CA ASP A 324 -3.76 -7.93 -11.81
C ASP A 324 -4.60 -7.42 -12.99
N ASN A 325 -4.60 -8.15 -14.12
CA ASN A 325 -5.44 -7.84 -15.29
C ASN A 325 -6.81 -8.55 -15.28
N GLY A 326 -7.11 -9.37 -14.26
CA GLY A 326 -8.39 -10.07 -14.11
C GLY A 326 -8.57 -11.32 -15.00
N GLU A 327 -7.52 -11.74 -15.70
CA GLU A 327 -7.49 -12.91 -16.60
C GLU A 327 -7.40 -14.22 -15.82
N LEU A 328 -6.79 -14.19 -14.64
CA LEU A 328 -6.67 -15.30 -13.69
C LEU A 328 -7.45 -14.98 -12.41
N SER A 329 -8.29 -15.92 -11.96
CA SER A 329 -9.01 -15.75 -10.70
C SER A 329 -8.04 -15.81 -9.51
N GLN A 330 -8.41 -15.21 -8.37
CA GLN A 330 -7.57 -15.28 -7.17
C GLN A 330 -7.35 -16.72 -6.70
N ASP A 331 -8.37 -17.58 -6.77
CA ASP A 331 -8.24 -18.98 -6.33
C ASP A 331 -7.31 -19.79 -7.26
N ASP A 332 -7.35 -19.53 -8.56
CA ASP A 332 -6.41 -20.12 -9.52
C ASP A 332 -4.99 -19.60 -9.32
N ALA A 333 -4.81 -18.30 -9.09
CA ALA A 333 -3.52 -17.71 -8.74
C ALA A 333 -2.96 -18.31 -7.44
N ASP A 334 -3.82 -18.48 -6.43
CA ASP A 334 -3.46 -19.11 -5.16
C ASP A 334 -3.05 -20.58 -5.34
N SER A 335 -3.67 -21.29 -6.28
CA SER A 335 -3.33 -22.69 -6.55
C SER A 335 -1.88 -22.87 -7.05
N LEU A 336 -1.31 -21.82 -7.67
CA LEU A 336 0.08 -21.76 -8.14
C LEU A 336 1.08 -21.44 -7.01
N LEU A 337 0.62 -21.08 -5.81
CA LEU A 337 1.50 -20.67 -4.71
C LEU A 337 2.43 -21.78 -4.21
N PRO A 338 2.02 -23.06 -4.08
CA PRO A 338 2.96 -24.13 -3.75
C PRO A 338 4.15 -24.20 -4.71
N LEU A 339 3.91 -24.15 -6.02
CA LEU A 339 4.98 -24.10 -7.02
C LEU A 339 5.84 -22.84 -6.86
N THR A 340 5.24 -21.66 -6.75
CA THR A 340 5.99 -20.38 -6.73
C THR A 340 6.68 -20.06 -5.42
N ARG A 341 6.37 -20.80 -4.33
CA ARG A 341 6.98 -20.65 -3.00
C ARG A 341 7.91 -21.82 -2.63
N ARG A 342 7.58 -23.05 -3.06
CA ARG A 342 8.29 -24.29 -2.69
C ARG A 342 8.90 -25.03 -3.87
N GLY A 343 8.53 -24.67 -5.09
CA GLY A 343 8.72 -25.48 -6.28
C GLY A 343 10.18 -25.76 -6.62
N MET A 344 10.38 -26.94 -7.22
CA MET A 344 11.63 -27.30 -7.91
C MET A 344 11.64 -26.74 -9.33
N ALA A 345 12.79 -26.79 -10.00
CA ALA A 345 13.09 -26.10 -11.26
C ALA A 345 12.16 -26.37 -12.47
N ASP A 346 11.23 -27.32 -12.40
CA ASP A 346 10.34 -27.69 -13.52
C ASP A 346 8.84 -27.44 -13.16
N PRO A 347 8.25 -26.33 -13.63
CA PRO A 347 6.86 -25.98 -13.40
C PRO A 347 5.84 -27.01 -13.88
N MET A 348 6.04 -27.60 -15.07
CA MET A 348 5.05 -28.48 -15.70
C MET A 348 4.97 -29.85 -15.04
N SER A 349 6.06 -30.29 -14.43
CA SER A 349 6.12 -31.59 -13.75
C SER A 349 5.81 -31.52 -12.27
N TYR A 350 5.90 -30.35 -11.63
CA TYR A 350 5.76 -30.21 -10.18
C TYR A 350 4.44 -30.81 -9.66
N TYR A 351 3.30 -30.33 -10.15
CA TYR A 351 2.00 -30.78 -9.68
C TYR A 351 1.67 -32.22 -10.11
N ARG A 352 2.09 -32.64 -11.31
CA ARG A 352 1.92 -34.04 -11.76
C ARG A 352 2.69 -35.02 -10.87
N ARG A 353 3.90 -34.65 -10.46
CA ARG A 353 4.73 -35.44 -9.54
C ARG A 353 4.08 -35.55 -8.17
N ASP A 354 3.58 -34.44 -7.64
CA ASP A 354 2.88 -34.42 -6.36
C ASP A 354 1.59 -35.24 -6.38
N LEU A 355 0.80 -35.15 -7.46
CA LEU A 355 -0.38 -35.99 -7.65
C LEU A 355 -0.04 -37.48 -7.74
N SER A 356 1.05 -37.83 -8.44
CA SER A 356 1.51 -39.21 -8.55
C SER A 356 1.98 -39.74 -7.20
N TRP A 357 2.71 -38.93 -6.44
CA TRP A 357 3.16 -39.26 -5.09
C TRP A 357 1.98 -39.46 -4.13
N LEU A 358 0.96 -38.59 -4.16
CA LEU A 358 -0.26 -38.76 -3.37
C LEU A 358 -1.01 -40.05 -3.71
N ALA A 359 -1.12 -40.37 -5.01
CA ALA A 359 -1.76 -41.60 -5.47
C ALA A 359 -0.99 -42.84 -5.03
N ASP A 360 0.34 -42.81 -5.10
CA ASP A 360 1.22 -43.90 -4.68
C ASP A 360 1.13 -44.17 -3.17
N SER A 361 1.19 -43.12 -2.35
CA SER A 361 0.99 -43.26 -0.89
C SER A 361 -0.39 -43.83 -0.56
N GLN A 362 -1.44 -43.39 -1.27
CA GLN A 362 -2.78 -43.94 -1.08
C GLN A 362 -2.86 -45.42 -1.47
N GLN A 363 -2.21 -45.83 -2.56
CA GLN A 363 -2.19 -47.21 -3.03
C GLN A 363 -1.47 -48.14 -2.04
N HIS A 364 -0.42 -47.65 -1.39
CA HIS A 364 0.37 -48.42 -0.43
C HIS A 364 -0.09 -48.27 1.04
N GLY A 365 -1.16 -47.49 1.29
CA GLY A 365 -1.68 -47.26 2.64
C GLY A 365 -0.77 -46.42 3.52
N GLU A 366 0.11 -45.62 2.92
CA GLU A 366 1.03 -44.71 3.61
C GLU A 366 0.36 -43.36 3.86
N THR A 367 0.65 -42.75 5.01
CA THR A 367 0.23 -41.36 5.28
C THR A 367 1.16 -40.41 4.54
N PRO A 368 0.67 -39.57 3.62
CA PRO A 368 1.54 -38.64 2.91
C PRO A 368 2.12 -37.58 3.87
N GLN A 369 3.43 -37.38 3.80
CA GLN A 369 4.19 -36.47 4.66
C GLN A 369 4.92 -35.38 3.88
N TYR A 370 5.16 -34.24 4.51
CA TYR A 370 5.98 -33.15 3.98
C TYR A 370 7.16 -32.85 4.91
N ARG A 371 8.20 -32.22 4.36
CA ARG A 371 9.43 -31.92 5.11
C ARG A 371 9.35 -30.54 5.75
N THR A 372 9.63 -30.47 7.04
CA THR A 372 9.84 -29.26 7.82
C THR A 372 11.27 -29.20 8.35
N PRO A 373 11.72 -28.06 8.90
CA PRO A 373 13.00 -27.99 9.62
C PRO A 373 13.11 -28.99 10.79
N GLN A 374 11.98 -29.41 11.36
CA GLN A 374 11.90 -30.32 12.51
C GLN A 374 11.78 -31.80 12.12
N GLY A 375 11.52 -32.13 10.85
CA GLY A 375 11.40 -33.50 10.37
C GLY A 375 10.30 -33.69 9.33
N LEU A 376 9.84 -34.93 9.16
CA LEU A 376 8.67 -35.24 8.34
C LEU A 376 7.39 -35.09 9.18
N VAL A 377 6.36 -34.48 8.60
CA VAL A 377 5.07 -34.23 9.24
C VAL A 377 3.95 -34.66 8.30
N ASP A 378 2.89 -35.27 8.84
CA ASP A 378 1.72 -35.68 8.05
C ASP A 378 1.01 -34.47 7.43
N LEU A 379 0.51 -34.63 6.20
CA LEU A 379 -0.36 -33.63 5.59
C LEU A 379 -1.65 -33.46 6.40
N ALA A 380 -2.01 -32.21 6.68
CA ALA A 380 -3.28 -31.88 7.32
C ALA A 380 -4.49 -32.18 6.41
N SER A 381 -4.31 -32.14 5.08
CA SER A 381 -5.38 -32.45 4.13
C SER A 381 -4.87 -33.04 2.80
N PRO A 382 -4.66 -34.37 2.71
CA PRO A 382 -4.26 -35.02 1.46
C PRO A 382 -5.24 -34.78 0.29
N ALA A 383 -6.55 -34.86 0.56
CA ALA A 383 -7.58 -34.60 -0.44
C ALA A 383 -7.72 -33.12 -0.81
N GLY A 384 -7.35 -32.21 0.09
CA GLY A 384 -7.25 -30.78 -0.20
C GLY A 384 -6.09 -30.50 -1.15
N ARG A 385 -4.91 -31.05 -0.83
CA ARG A 385 -3.72 -30.96 -1.68
C ARG A 385 -3.97 -31.52 -3.08
N ALA A 386 -4.52 -32.73 -3.20
CA ALA A 386 -4.82 -33.33 -4.51
C ALA A 386 -5.73 -32.45 -5.39
N ARG A 387 -6.78 -31.86 -4.79
CA ARG A 387 -7.67 -30.93 -5.52
C ARG A 387 -6.94 -29.66 -5.95
N ASN A 388 -6.10 -29.10 -5.08
CA ASN A 388 -5.28 -27.95 -5.43
C ASN A 388 -4.31 -28.25 -6.57
N ASP A 389 -3.59 -29.36 -6.48
CA ASP A 389 -2.58 -29.72 -7.48
C ASP A 389 -3.23 -30.01 -8.84
N GLN A 390 -4.44 -30.60 -8.85
CA GLN A 390 -5.26 -30.73 -10.07
C GLN A 390 -5.64 -29.36 -10.65
N GLN A 391 -6.11 -28.43 -9.82
CA GLN A 391 -6.48 -27.09 -10.26
C GLN A 391 -5.27 -26.33 -10.82
N ALA A 392 -4.14 -26.35 -10.10
CA ALA A 392 -2.91 -25.69 -10.51
C ALA A 392 -2.36 -26.28 -11.81
N GLN A 393 -2.36 -27.61 -11.94
CA GLN A 393 -1.98 -28.28 -13.18
C GLN A 393 -2.91 -27.85 -14.34
N ALA A 394 -4.22 -27.76 -14.10
CA ALA A 394 -5.16 -27.30 -15.11
C ALA A 394 -4.93 -25.82 -15.50
N VAL A 395 -4.47 -24.96 -14.59
CA VAL A 395 -4.03 -23.59 -14.94
C VAL A 395 -2.83 -23.65 -15.90
N LEU A 396 -1.79 -24.42 -15.57
CA LEU A 396 -0.59 -24.54 -16.42
C LEU A 396 -0.91 -25.15 -17.78
N ASP A 397 -1.74 -26.19 -17.83
CA ASP A 397 -2.16 -26.84 -19.07
C ASP A 397 -2.98 -25.87 -19.96
N ARG A 398 -3.87 -25.06 -19.37
CA ARG A 398 -4.61 -24.01 -20.11
C ARG A 398 -3.70 -22.95 -20.69
N LEU A 399 -2.70 -22.50 -19.92
CA LEU A 399 -1.72 -21.53 -20.42
C LEU A 399 -0.87 -22.11 -21.55
N ALA A 400 -0.44 -23.37 -21.45
CA ALA A 400 0.30 -24.06 -22.50
C ALA A 400 -0.56 -24.26 -23.76
N ALA A 401 -1.83 -24.63 -23.62
CA ALA A 401 -2.77 -24.76 -24.73
C ALA A 401 -3.03 -23.41 -25.42
N LEU A 402 -3.18 -22.34 -24.65
CA LEU A 402 -3.36 -20.98 -25.18
C LEU A 402 -2.10 -20.51 -25.92
N HIS A 403 -0.91 -20.75 -25.36
CA HIS A 403 0.35 -20.50 -26.05
C HIS A 403 0.41 -21.22 -27.41
N GLN A 404 0.10 -22.52 -27.46
CA GLN A 404 0.06 -23.30 -28.70
C GLN A 404 -0.98 -22.78 -29.70
N ALA A 405 -2.16 -22.38 -29.24
CA ALA A 405 -3.19 -21.80 -30.10
C ALA A 405 -2.74 -20.46 -30.72
N LEU A 406 -2.03 -19.63 -29.94
CA LEU A 406 -1.50 -18.35 -30.40
C LEU A 406 -0.30 -18.52 -31.34
N GLN A 407 0.51 -19.57 -31.17
CA GLN A 407 1.59 -19.92 -32.11
C GLN A 407 1.05 -20.14 -33.53
N GLY A 408 -0.16 -20.70 -33.68
CA GLY A 408 -0.84 -20.88 -34.97
C GLY A 408 -1.61 -19.66 -35.50
N ASP A 409 -1.72 -18.56 -34.75
CA ASP A 409 -2.44 -17.35 -35.17
C ASP A 409 -1.49 -16.21 -35.56
N ASP A 410 -1.25 -16.05 -36.87
CA ASP A 410 -0.37 -15.01 -37.43
C ASP A 410 -0.87 -13.58 -37.19
N ARG A 411 -2.15 -13.41 -36.81
CA ARG A 411 -2.71 -12.09 -36.50
C ARG A 411 -2.22 -11.57 -35.14
N VAL A 412 -1.76 -12.47 -34.27
CA VAL A 412 -1.10 -12.12 -32.99
C VAL A 412 0.41 -12.21 -33.20
N GLN A 413 1.11 -11.10 -33.04
CA GLN A 413 2.57 -11.10 -33.07
C GLN A 413 3.12 -11.51 -31.70
N GLU A 414 4.31 -12.11 -31.66
CA GLU A 414 5.01 -12.30 -30.40
C GLU A 414 5.38 -10.94 -29.80
N ALA A 415 5.33 -10.84 -28.48
CA ALA A 415 5.96 -9.72 -27.81
C ALA A 415 7.47 -9.75 -28.11
N VAL A 416 8.05 -8.56 -28.30
CA VAL A 416 9.51 -8.38 -28.37
C VAL A 416 10.20 -8.94 -27.13
N ASP A 417 11.50 -9.25 -27.24
CA ASP A 417 12.31 -9.78 -26.14
C ASP A 417 12.01 -9.11 -24.79
N GLY A 418 11.81 -9.94 -23.76
CA GLY A 418 11.37 -9.49 -22.45
C GLY A 418 9.87 -9.16 -22.35
N GLY A 419 9.03 -9.68 -23.24
CA GLY A 419 7.58 -9.43 -23.29
C GLY A 419 6.85 -9.51 -21.95
N LEU A 420 7.19 -10.50 -21.10
CA LEU A 420 6.60 -10.60 -19.75
C LEU A 420 6.90 -9.38 -18.88
N GLN A 421 8.16 -8.94 -18.84
CA GLN A 421 8.56 -7.73 -18.12
C GLN A 421 7.87 -6.50 -18.71
N GLN A 422 7.80 -6.42 -20.04
CA GLN A 422 7.14 -5.34 -20.72
C GLN A 422 5.64 -5.25 -20.38
N GLY A 423 4.97 -6.39 -20.23
CA GLY A 423 3.59 -6.50 -19.77
C GLY A 423 3.42 -6.06 -18.31
N SER A 424 4.31 -6.49 -17.41
CA SER A 424 4.34 -6.03 -16.01
C SER A 424 4.55 -4.51 -15.91
N ASP A 425 5.52 -3.97 -16.64
CA ASP A 425 5.83 -2.54 -16.67
C ASP A 425 4.63 -1.70 -17.15
N LEU A 426 3.85 -2.25 -18.09
CA LEU A 426 2.68 -1.60 -18.66
C LEU A 426 1.45 -1.68 -17.73
N ALA A 427 1.29 -2.79 -17.02
CA ALA A 427 0.28 -2.91 -15.96
C ALA A 427 0.55 -1.91 -14.82
N ALA A 428 1.80 -1.79 -14.37
CA ALA A 428 2.21 -0.79 -13.39
C ALA A 428 1.93 0.64 -13.89
N PHE A 429 2.30 0.94 -15.14
CA PHE A 429 1.97 2.21 -15.78
C PHE A 429 0.46 2.49 -15.81
N ASN A 430 -0.38 1.53 -16.16
CA ASN A 430 -1.82 1.75 -16.24
C ASN A 430 -2.45 1.98 -14.87
N ALA A 431 -2.03 1.22 -13.86
CA ALA A 431 -2.47 1.43 -12.48
C ALA A 431 -2.09 2.83 -11.99
N TRP A 432 -0.83 3.23 -12.23
CA TRP A 432 -0.33 4.57 -11.92
C TRP A 432 -1.11 5.67 -12.65
N ALA A 433 -1.26 5.56 -13.98
CA ALA A 433 -1.97 6.54 -14.80
C ALA A 433 -3.46 6.64 -14.43
N GLN A 434 -4.08 5.54 -14.01
CA GLN A 434 -5.44 5.54 -13.49
C GLN A 434 -5.52 6.25 -12.13
N ALA A 435 -4.55 6.02 -11.24
CA ALA A 435 -4.47 6.69 -9.95
C ALA A 435 -4.29 8.21 -10.11
N GLU A 436 -3.40 8.64 -11.02
CA GLU A 436 -3.19 10.06 -11.33
C GLU A 436 -4.39 10.71 -12.05
N GLY A 437 -5.06 9.97 -12.93
CA GLY A 437 -6.21 10.47 -13.70
C GLY A 437 -7.46 10.77 -12.86
N LYS A 438 -7.60 10.19 -11.66
CA LYS A 438 -8.76 10.43 -10.78
C LYS A 438 -8.70 11.79 -10.04
N GLY A 439 -7.53 12.43 -9.97
CA GLY A 439 -7.35 13.69 -9.24
C GLY A 439 -7.50 13.54 -7.72
N ALA A 440 -7.32 14.65 -6.98
CA ALA A 440 -7.20 14.75 -5.52
C ALA A 440 -7.84 13.60 -4.71
N ARG A 441 -6.98 12.76 -4.13
CA ARG A 441 -7.32 11.50 -3.46
C ARG A 441 -8.19 11.79 -2.22
N SER A 442 -9.45 11.37 -2.22
CA SER A 442 -10.24 11.28 -0.99
C SER A 442 -9.67 10.15 -0.12
N GLY A 443 -9.74 10.28 1.21
CA GLY A 443 -9.23 9.26 2.12
C GLY A 443 -9.80 7.87 1.87
N ASP A 444 -11.06 7.78 1.45
CA ASP A 444 -11.77 6.50 1.30
C ASP A 444 -11.44 5.73 0.00
N ASP A 445 -10.99 6.41 -1.05
CA ASP A 445 -10.60 5.80 -2.33
C ASP A 445 -9.07 5.81 -2.56
N ALA A 446 -8.30 6.13 -1.52
CA ALA A 446 -6.85 6.24 -1.61
C ALA A 446 -6.21 4.89 -1.97
N GLN A 447 -5.65 4.81 -3.17
CA GLN A 447 -4.83 3.69 -3.63
C GLN A 447 -3.42 4.20 -3.93
N PRO A 448 -2.39 3.37 -3.68
CA PRO A 448 -1.02 3.76 -3.95
C PRO A 448 -0.80 3.94 -5.45
N ALA A 449 -0.02 4.95 -5.82
CA ALA A 449 0.39 5.20 -7.19
C ALA A 449 1.28 4.06 -7.75
N PHE A 450 2.03 3.40 -6.85
CA PHE A 450 2.91 2.26 -7.12
C PHE A 450 3.08 1.43 -5.85
N ARG A 451 3.33 0.12 -5.97
CA ARG A 451 3.47 -0.77 -4.79
C ARG A 451 4.92 -0.94 -4.35
N ASN A 452 5.86 -0.84 -5.28
CA ASN A 452 7.28 -1.05 -5.02
C ASN A 452 8.17 -0.30 -6.03
N ARG A 453 9.50 -0.41 -5.84
CA ARG A 453 10.49 0.22 -6.74
C ARG A 453 10.48 -0.35 -8.16
N GLN A 454 10.15 -1.65 -8.31
CA GLN A 454 10.09 -2.28 -9.64
C GLN A 454 8.95 -1.69 -10.48
N ASP A 455 7.81 -1.38 -9.86
CA ASP A 455 6.71 -0.67 -10.52
C ASP A 455 7.15 0.72 -11.00
N VAL A 456 7.86 1.48 -10.15
CA VAL A 456 8.41 2.80 -10.51
C VAL A 456 9.33 2.70 -11.72
N ASP A 457 10.29 1.78 -11.68
CA ASP A 457 11.21 1.59 -12.81
C ASP A 457 10.49 1.12 -14.08
N GLY A 458 9.44 0.28 -13.92
CA GLY A 458 8.59 -0.18 -15.01
C GLY A 458 7.79 0.95 -15.65
N ILE A 459 7.23 1.86 -14.85
CA ILE A 459 6.54 3.08 -15.31
C ILE A 459 7.50 3.91 -16.18
N PHE A 460 8.71 4.16 -15.71
CA PHE A 460 9.72 4.92 -16.47
C PHE A 460 10.13 4.23 -17.77
N ARG A 461 10.36 2.90 -17.76
CA ARG A 461 10.63 2.13 -18.99
C ARG A 461 9.47 2.19 -19.98
N THR A 462 8.22 2.20 -19.50
CA THR A 462 7.04 2.35 -20.36
C THR A 462 6.97 3.74 -20.98
N LEU A 463 7.19 4.80 -20.20
CA LEU A 463 7.23 6.19 -20.71
C LEU A 463 8.33 6.39 -21.76
N GLN A 464 9.53 5.87 -21.52
CA GLN A 464 10.64 5.93 -22.49
C GLN A 464 10.30 5.21 -23.80
N ARG A 465 9.65 4.04 -23.73
CA ARG A 465 9.19 3.30 -24.92
C ARG A 465 8.11 4.03 -25.71
N LEU A 466 7.26 4.82 -25.03
CA LEU A 466 6.29 5.71 -25.68
C LEU A 466 6.97 6.91 -26.37
N GLY A 467 8.25 7.16 -26.11
CA GLY A 467 8.97 8.33 -26.62
C GLY A 467 8.64 9.60 -25.83
N VAL A 468 8.21 9.48 -24.57
CA VAL A 468 8.04 10.62 -23.68
C VAL A 468 9.43 11.13 -23.29
N GLU A 469 9.73 12.38 -23.61
CA GLU A 469 10.95 13.05 -23.15
C GLU A 469 10.82 13.36 -21.66
N LEU A 470 11.49 12.55 -20.84
CA LEU A 470 11.47 12.71 -19.38
C LEU A 470 12.44 13.79 -18.95
N THR A 471 11.93 14.76 -18.20
CA THR A 471 12.74 15.84 -17.62
C THR A 471 13.71 15.26 -16.59
N PRO A 472 15.03 15.45 -16.75
CA PRO A 472 16.01 15.01 -15.76
C PRO A 472 15.75 15.67 -14.40
N GLN A 473 15.87 14.89 -13.34
CA GLN A 473 15.77 15.37 -11.95
C GLN A 473 17.15 15.25 -11.31
N ASP A 474 17.73 16.37 -10.92
CA ASP A 474 19.04 16.41 -10.26
C ASP A 474 18.88 16.28 -8.74
N GLY A 475 19.78 15.52 -8.10
CA GLY A 475 19.83 15.35 -6.64
C GLY A 475 19.04 14.14 -6.10
N ALA A 476 18.88 14.08 -4.77
CA ALA A 476 18.20 13.00 -4.07
C ALA A 476 16.68 13.24 -4.05
N VAL A 477 16.02 13.03 -5.20
CA VAL A 477 14.57 13.24 -5.38
C VAL A 477 13.81 11.95 -5.06
N SER A 478 12.69 12.05 -4.34
CA SER A 478 11.90 10.86 -3.95
C SER A 478 11.23 10.19 -5.17
N PRO A 479 10.92 8.89 -5.11
CA PRO A 479 10.20 8.21 -6.20
C PRO A 479 8.88 8.89 -6.58
N GLY A 480 8.12 9.40 -5.60
CA GLY A 480 6.87 10.12 -5.83
C GLY A 480 7.08 11.43 -6.60
N GLN A 481 8.08 12.23 -6.22
CA GLN A 481 8.42 13.47 -6.93
C GLN A 481 8.89 13.21 -8.37
N ARG A 482 9.67 12.15 -8.57
CA ARG A 482 10.09 11.73 -9.93
C ARG A 482 8.88 11.35 -10.79
N LEU A 483 7.93 10.59 -10.23
CA LEU A 483 6.71 10.20 -10.95
C LEU A 483 5.80 11.40 -11.22
N GLU A 484 5.73 12.38 -10.32
CA GLU A 484 4.96 13.61 -10.56
C GLU A 484 5.48 14.38 -11.79
N GLN A 485 6.80 14.57 -11.89
CA GLN A 485 7.37 15.19 -13.08
C GLN A 485 7.09 14.35 -14.33
N ALA A 486 7.23 13.03 -14.24
CA ALA A 486 6.94 12.12 -15.33
C ALA A 486 5.48 12.20 -15.80
N TRP A 487 4.53 12.45 -14.88
CA TRP A 487 3.13 12.67 -15.22
C TRP A 487 2.94 13.96 -16.02
N LYS A 488 3.59 15.06 -15.63
CA LYS A 488 3.56 16.33 -16.37
C LYS A 488 4.12 16.16 -17.79
N ASP A 489 5.27 15.51 -17.91
CA ASP A 489 5.91 15.20 -19.19
C ASP A 489 4.98 14.34 -20.06
N TYR A 490 4.37 13.31 -19.47
CA TYR A 490 3.39 12.45 -20.15
C TYR A 490 2.14 13.21 -20.61
N GLN A 491 1.59 14.12 -19.81
CA GLN A 491 0.43 14.92 -20.21
C GLN A 491 0.76 15.87 -21.36
N GLY A 492 1.94 16.50 -21.34
CA GLY A 492 2.43 17.33 -22.45
C GLY A 492 2.62 16.51 -23.73
N TRP A 493 3.22 15.34 -23.63
CA TRP A 493 3.36 14.40 -24.74
C TRP A 493 1.98 13.92 -25.27
N ARG A 494 1.05 13.56 -24.38
CA ARG A 494 -0.29 13.09 -24.75
C ARG A 494 -1.11 14.15 -25.46
N ALA A 495 -0.95 15.42 -25.09
CA ALA A 495 -1.61 16.53 -25.78
C ALA A 495 -1.16 16.66 -27.25
N SER A 496 0.09 16.31 -27.56
CA SER A 496 0.61 16.26 -28.93
C SER A 496 0.40 14.91 -29.63
N HIS A 497 0.04 13.87 -28.89
CA HIS A 497 -0.19 12.51 -29.39
C HIS A 497 -1.53 11.92 -28.88
N PRO A 498 -2.69 12.52 -29.23
CA PRO A 498 -3.99 12.14 -28.67
C PRO A 498 -4.43 10.70 -29.02
N ASP A 499 -3.92 10.16 -30.13
CA ASP A 499 -4.20 8.79 -30.60
C ASP A 499 -3.26 7.74 -30.00
N ALA A 500 -2.19 8.17 -29.31
CA ALA A 500 -1.24 7.26 -28.70
C ALA A 500 -1.78 6.81 -27.33
N GLN A 501 -2.50 5.68 -27.32
CA GLN A 501 -2.91 5.05 -26.07
C GLN A 501 -1.85 4.07 -25.60
N PRO A 502 -1.41 4.16 -24.33
CA PRO A 502 -0.65 3.09 -23.70
C PRO A 502 -1.55 1.87 -23.62
N GLY A 503 -1.20 0.85 -24.39
CA GLY A 503 -2.07 -0.30 -24.63
C GLY A 503 -2.01 -1.29 -23.47
N LEU A 504 -3.00 -1.28 -22.60
CA LEU A 504 -3.59 -2.47 -21.95
C LEU A 504 -4.92 -1.97 -21.41
N ARG A 505 -5.95 -1.91 -22.25
CA ARG A 505 -7.31 -1.65 -21.75
C ARG A 505 -7.74 -2.90 -20.98
N LEU A 506 -8.22 -2.72 -19.76
CA LEU A 506 -8.99 -3.76 -19.05
C LEU A 506 -10.17 -4.13 -19.95
N ALA A 507 -10.04 -5.22 -20.71
CA ALA A 507 -11.14 -5.77 -21.47
C ALA A 507 -12.09 -6.44 -20.48
N PRO A 508 -13.41 -6.20 -20.53
CA PRO A 508 -14.34 -7.01 -19.77
C PRO A 508 -14.53 -8.39 -20.41
N ALA A 509 -14.41 -9.41 -19.56
CA ALA A 509 -15.30 -10.58 -19.46
C ALA A 509 -15.07 -11.85 -20.29
N ARG A 510 -13.81 -12.28 -20.51
CA ARG A 510 -13.50 -13.72 -20.50
C ARG A 510 -12.27 -13.98 -19.65
N ARG A 511 -12.26 -15.10 -18.94
CA ARG A 511 -11.12 -15.54 -18.13
C ARG A 511 -10.36 -16.61 -18.91
N ILE A 512 -9.11 -16.90 -18.54
CA ILE A 512 -8.40 -18.12 -19.02
C ILE A 512 -9.27 -19.38 -18.85
N ASN A 513 -10.24 -19.34 -17.92
CA ASN A 513 -11.23 -20.38 -17.67
C ASN A 513 -12.05 -20.82 -18.88
N ASP A 514 -12.16 -20.01 -19.93
CA ASP A 514 -12.97 -20.34 -21.11
C ASP A 514 -12.21 -21.16 -22.18
N TYR A 515 -10.93 -21.49 -21.95
CA TYR A 515 -10.05 -22.25 -22.87
C TYR A 515 -9.84 -23.71 -22.48
N ALA A 516 -10.75 -24.27 -21.67
CA ALA A 516 -10.74 -25.67 -21.26
C ALA A 516 -11.25 -26.62 -22.36
#